data_AF-A0AB39TB42-F1
#
_entry.id   AF-A0AB39TB42-F1
#
_cell.length_a   1.000
_cell.length_b   1.000
_cell.length_c   1.000
_cell.angle_alpha   90.00
_cell.angle_beta   90.00
_cell.angle_gamma   90.00
#
_symmetry.space_group_name_H-M   'P 1'
#
loop_
_entity.id
_entity.type
_entity.pdbx_description
1 polymer ?
#
loop_
_entity_poly.entity_id
_entity_poly.type
_entity_poly.pdbx_seq_one_letter_code
_entity_poly.pdbx_strand_id
1 'polypeptide(L)'
;MPELWLPGAEIHDLGDHAPTDQQYPPKAIAHITWDRNATADAPQDWCTYEDLVGYFTGSGAGDAPHLVWDPFSGRTAQLFPADSRSKSLLSPGQSPTRTNRAGRVVIQIEAVFFPYCRHQGTVYPRLVDTPCAGWDRIHAWIASWGVPDAWPMGRPVDFTPHRDEHVWETCGGWFAHAHVPYNDHTDPGAWPAFPVGPGSPGTPPSQQHPVPPQDPGPARYETDINGLPYGYGAHGYQVTVVGRALVREGFGTHYRSGPGPDWTDADTENYADYQRSLGYTGQAADGVPGEASLRRLLGYLPGPRTVSVAHAAAAARQDPPAEQGHRTYGAEVAIVEQALADEGLLEQRWVDGSFGSLTVAAYAAWQRRCGYSGGAADGVPGQDSLRRLGAAQGFDVTS
;
A
#
# COMPACT_ATOMS: atom_id res chain seq x y z
N MET A 1 8.34 18.50 3.50
CA MET A 1 7.14 18.59 2.65
C MET A 1 6.64 17.17 2.43
N PRO A 2 5.32 16.93 2.37
CA PRO A 2 4.79 15.61 2.05
C PRO A 2 5.26 15.15 0.67
N GLU A 3 5.35 13.83 0.48
CA GLU A 3 5.77 13.23 -0.79
C GLU A 3 4.69 13.45 -1.87
N LEU A 4 5.10 13.93 -3.05
CA LEU A 4 4.20 14.16 -4.19
C LEU A 4 3.53 12.88 -4.69
N TRP A 5 4.22 11.76 -4.49
CA TRP A 5 3.78 10.44 -4.87
C TRP A 5 3.57 9.58 -3.63
N LEU A 6 2.44 8.88 -3.57
CA LEU A 6 2.09 7.92 -2.54
C LEU A 6 3.18 6.84 -2.47
N PRO A 7 3.88 6.70 -1.33
CA PRO A 7 4.91 5.69 -1.20
C PRO A 7 4.39 4.28 -1.50
N GLY A 8 5.09 3.57 -2.38
CA GLY A 8 4.73 2.22 -2.82
C GLY A 8 3.57 2.15 -3.81
N ALA A 9 3.12 3.27 -4.38
CA ALA A 9 2.19 3.25 -5.51
C ALA A 9 2.94 2.97 -6.82
N GLU A 10 2.26 2.29 -7.76
CA GLU A 10 2.70 2.22 -9.15
C GLU A 10 2.55 3.61 -9.77
N ILE A 11 3.61 4.17 -10.32
CA ILE A 11 3.59 5.51 -10.89
C ILE A 11 3.31 5.41 -12.39
N HIS A 12 2.18 5.99 -12.80
CA HIS A 12 1.70 6.04 -14.18
C HIS A 12 1.44 7.50 -14.57
N ASP A 13 2.48 8.34 -14.46
CA ASP A 13 2.36 9.79 -14.66
C ASP A 13 1.82 10.14 -16.06
N LEU A 14 0.64 10.76 -16.11
CA LEU A 14 -0.02 11.17 -17.35
C LEU A 14 0.48 12.52 -17.89
N GLY A 15 1.36 13.22 -17.16
CA GLY A 15 1.73 14.59 -17.48
C GLY A 15 0.54 15.55 -17.35
N ASP A 16 0.46 16.58 -18.22
CA ASP A 16 -0.59 17.63 -18.18
C ASP A 16 -0.84 18.20 -16.76
N HIS A 17 0.24 18.32 -15.99
CA HIS A 17 0.18 18.85 -14.64
C HIS A 17 -0.26 20.31 -14.70
N ALA A 18 -1.15 20.69 -13.79
CA ALA A 18 -1.27 22.09 -13.41
C ALA A 18 -1.52 22.25 -11.93
N PRO A 19 -1.15 23.41 -11.38
CA PRO A 19 -1.32 23.67 -9.97
C PRO A 19 -2.79 23.70 -9.56
N THR A 20 -3.00 23.30 -8.32
CA THR A 20 -4.20 23.58 -7.55
C THR A 20 -4.19 25.03 -7.01
N ASP A 21 -5.35 25.51 -6.59
CA ASP A 21 -5.56 26.87 -6.11
C ASP A 21 -5.28 26.94 -4.60
N GLN A 22 -4.05 27.35 -4.25
CA GLN A 22 -3.48 27.30 -2.89
C GLN A 22 -4.24 28.10 -1.81
N GLN A 23 -5.12 29.02 -2.22
CA GLN A 23 -5.93 29.83 -1.32
C GLN A 23 -7.05 29.04 -0.61
N TYR A 24 -7.47 27.89 -1.17
CA TYR A 24 -8.56 27.09 -0.63
C TYR A 24 -8.05 25.96 0.29
N PRO A 25 -8.88 25.49 1.24
CA PRO A 25 -8.49 24.39 2.13
C PRO A 25 -8.20 23.08 1.37
N PRO A 26 -7.29 22.21 1.89
CA PRO A 26 -6.95 20.93 1.27
C PRO A 26 -8.13 19.94 1.32
N LYS A 27 -8.29 19.15 0.25
CA LYS A 27 -9.42 18.23 0.08
C LYS A 27 -8.96 16.87 -0.43
N ALA A 28 -9.75 15.85 -0.07
CA ALA A 28 -9.73 14.54 -0.72
C ALA A 28 -11.14 14.18 -1.20
N ILE A 29 -11.24 13.54 -2.35
CA ILE A 29 -12.52 13.16 -2.97
C ILE A 29 -12.54 11.65 -3.20
N ALA A 30 -13.57 11.03 -2.65
CA ALA A 30 -13.84 9.61 -2.72
C ALA A 30 -14.70 9.28 -3.92
N HIS A 31 -14.19 8.39 -4.78
CA HIS A 31 -14.87 7.84 -5.94
C HIS A 31 -14.89 6.31 -5.94
N ILE A 32 -15.86 5.74 -6.66
CA ILE A 32 -15.82 4.33 -7.07
C ILE A 32 -16.05 4.26 -8.59
N THR A 33 -15.53 3.21 -9.23
CA THR A 33 -15.60 3.05 -10.69
C THR A 33 -16.99 3.11 -11.28
N TRP A 34 -17.97 2.52 -10.57
CA TRP A 34 -19.36 2.43 -11.04
C TRP A 34 -19.49 2.06 -12.53
N ASP A 35 -18.60 1.19 -12.97
CA ASP A 35 -18.46 0.74 -14.35
C ASP A 35 -19.57 -0.25 -14.74
N ARG A 36 -20.25 -0.82 -13.72
CA ARG A 36 -21.36 -1.76 -13.89
C ARG A 36 -22.52 -1.46 -12.95
N ASN A 37 -23.73 -1.61 -13.47
CA ASN A 37 -24.97 -1.53 -12.70
C ASN A 37 -25.39 -2.92 -12.22
N ALA A 38 -24.67 -3.49 -11.26
CA ALA A 38 -25.04 -4.74 -10.60
C ALA A 38 -26.04 -4.51 -9.48
N THR A 39 -26.81 -5.56 -9.15
CA THR A 39 -27.81 -5.53 -8.08
C THR A 39 -27.67 -6.79 -7.22
N ALA A 40 -28.36 -6.83 -6.08
CA ALA A 40 -28.42 -8.02 -5.23
C ALA A 40 -28.93 -9.25 -6.00
N ASP A 41 -29.90 -9.06 -6.90
CA ASP A 41 -30.51 -10.14 -7.71
C ASP A 41 -29.69 -10.50 -8.95
N ALA A 42 -28.82 -9.59 -9.40
CA ALA A 42 -27.95 -9.77 -10.57
C ALA A 42 -26.53 -9.23 -10.30
N PRO A 43 -25.74 -9.89 -9.42
CA PRO A 43 -24.37 -9.48 -9.17
C PRO A 43 -23.50 -9.74 -10.40
N GLN A 44 -22.55 -8.84 -10.67
CA GLN A 44 -21.65 -8.93 -11.81
C GLN A 44 -20.20 -9.12 -11.36
N ASP A 45 -19.40 -9.76 -12.19
CA ASP A 45 -17.97 -9.95 -11.87
C ASP A 45 -17.25 -8.62 -11.81
N TRP A 46 -16.40 -8.51 -10.79
CA TRP A 46 -15.56 -7.34 -10.55
C TRP A 46 -14.65 -7.05 -11.75
N CYS A 47 -14.53 -5.78 -12.12
CA CYS A 47 -13.55 -5.33 -13.11
C CYS A 47 -12.19 -5.21 -12.44
N THR A 48 -11.16 -5.63 -13.15
CA THR A 48 -9.83 -5.77 -12.55
C THR A 48 -9.16 -4.41 -12.35
N TYR A 49 -8.23 -4.37 -11.39
CA TYR A 49 -7.36 -3.22 -11.19
C TYR A 49 -6.59 -2.86 -12.48
N GLU A 50 -6.09 -3.87 -13.21
CA GLU A 50 -5.39 -3.70 -14.48
C GLU A 50 -6.25 -3.03 -15.54
N ASP A 51 -7.51 -3.46 -15.69
CA ASP A 51 -8.42 -2.88 -16.68
C ASP A 51 -8.64 -1.39 -16.42
N LEU A 52 -8.81 -1.01 -15.15
CA LEU A 52 -9.06 0.38 -14.79
C LEU A 52 -7.82 1.26 -14.93
N VAL A 53 -6.65 0.76 -14.51
CA VAL A 53 -5.37 1.46 -14.76
C VAL A 53 -5.14 1.60 -16.27
N GLY A 54 -5.40 0.56 -17.06
CA GLY A 54 -5.30 0.59 -18.51
C GLY A 54 -6.27 1.60 -19.14
N TYR A 55 -7.49 1.72 -18.63
CA TYR A 55 -8.45 2.72 -19.09
C TYR A 55 -7.94 4.14 -18.81
N PHE A 56 -7.55 4.46 -17.58
CA PHE A 56 -7.10 5.82 -17.23
C PHE A 56 -5.73 6.19 -17.79
N THR A 57 -4.89 5.22 -18.15
CA THR A 57 -3.64 5.49 -18.89
C THR A 57 -3.84 5.56 -20.40
N GLY A 58 -5.00 5.13 -20.91
CA GLY A 58 -5.38 5.16 -22.31
C GLY A 58 -6.55 6.11 -22.59
N SER A 59 -7.67 5.54 -23.03
CA SER A 59 -8.85 6.31 -23.49
C SER A 59 -9.49 7.20 -22.43
N GLY A 60 -9.31 6.88 -21.15
CA GLY A 60 -9.84 7.61 -20.00
C GLY A 60 -8.89 8.65 -19.41
N ALA A 61 -7.71 8.90 -20.01
CA ALA A 61 -6.73 9.85 -19.47
C ALA A 61 -7.27 11.30 -19.33
N GLY A 62 -8.35 11.62 -20.04
CA GLY A 62 -9.08 12.89 -19.92
C GLY A 62 -9.85 13.05 -18.61
N ASP A 63 -10.15 11.95 -17.92
CA ASP A 63 -11.03 11.87 -16.75
C ASP A 63 -10.33 11.20 -15.55
N ALA A 64 -9.00 11.08 -15.62
CA ALA A 64 -8.21 10.32 -14.65
C ALA A 64 -8.13 10.95 -13.24
N PRO A 65 -8.17 10.13 -12.17
CA PRO A 65 -8.05 10.56 -10.77
C PRO A 65 -6.58 10.75 -10.39
N HIS A 66 -6.29 11.14 -9.15
CA HIS A 66 -4.91 11.02 -8.64
C HIS A 66 -4.55 9.57 -8.42
N LEU A 67 -5.43 8.83 -7.75
CA LEU A 67 -5.20 7.45 -7.34
C LEU A 67 -6.25 6.51 -7.94
N VAL A 68 -5.80 5.36 -8.42
CA VAL A 68 -6.62 4.16 -8.62
C VAL A 68 -6.26 3.17 -7.52
N TRP A 69 -7.25 2.70 -6.78
CA TRP A 69 -7.05 1.87 -5.59
C TRP A 69 -7.84 0.56 -5.69
N ASP A 70 -7.13 -0.57 -5.61
CA ASP A 70 -7.75 -1.89 -5.45
C ASP A 70 -8.06 -2.17 -3.97
N PRO A 71 -9.34 -2.21 -3.56
CA PRO A 71 -9.70 -2.42 -2.17
C PRO A 71 -9.56 -3.88 -1.71
N PHE A 72 -9.32 -4.83 -2.61
CA PHE A 72 -9.10 -6.24 -2.28
C PHE A 72 -7.63 -6.56 -2.03
N SER A 73 -6.71 -6.04 -2.85
CA SER A 73 -5.27 -6.29 -2.73
C SER A 73 -4.48 -5.16 -2.06
N GLY A 74 -5.02 -3.93 -2.06
CA GLY A 74 -4.34 -2.73 -1.56
C GLY A 74 -3.33 -2.12 -2.53
N ARG A 75 -3.27 -2.64 -3.77
CA ARG A 75 -2.52 -2.04 -4.86
C ARG A 75 -3.08 -0.67 -5.20
N THR A 76 -2.18 0.23 -5.59
CA THR A 76 -2.52 1.60 -5.94
C THR A 76 -1.67 2.05 -7.11
N ALA A 77 -2.30 2.62 -8.13
CA ALA A 77 -1.64 3.40 -9.16
C ALA A 77 -1.83 4.88 -8.86
N GLN A 78 -0.83 5.70 -9.16
CA GLN A 78 -0.94 7.15 -9.11
C GLN A 78 -0.65 7.77 -10.48
N LEU A 79 -1.54 8.64 -10.92
CA LEU A 79 -1.59 9.18 -12.29
C LEU A 79 -1.19 10.67 -12.35
N PHE A 80 -1.30 11.38 -11.22
CA PHE A 80 -0.87 12.78 -11.06
C PHE A 80 -0.23 13.01 -9.69
N PRO A 81 0.77 13.92 -9.56
CA PRO A 81 1.32 14.28 -8.27
C PRO A 81 0.28 15.06 -7.43
N ALA A 82 0.38 14.97 -6.10
CA ALA A 82 -0.61 15.55 -5.18
C ALA A 82 -0.79 17.07 -5.28
N ASP A 83 0.23 17.81 -5.70
CA ASP A 83 0.18 19.26 -5.89
C ASP A 83 -0.41 19.68 -7.25
N SER A 84 -0.81 18.71 -8.08
CA SER A 84 -1.48 18.94 -9.33
C SER A 84 -2.99 18.69 -9.27
N ARG A 85 -3.75 19.32 -10.16
CA ARG A 85 -5.13 18.93 -10.47
C ARG A 85 -5.14 17.50 -11.05
N SER A 86 -6.15 16.71 -10.74
CA SER A 86 -6.58 15.59 -11.58
C SER A 86 -7.82 16.00 -12.38
N LYS A 87 -8.57 15.03 -12.93
CA LYS A 87 -9.59 15.30 -13.95
C LYS A 87 -10.94 14.59 -13.73
N SER A 88 -11.12 13.80 -12.67
CA SER A 88 -12.33 12.99 -12.45
C SER A 88 -13.55 13.76 -11.97
N LEU A 89 -13.44 15.08 -11.77
CA LEU A 89 -14.58 15.96 -11.51
C LEU A 89 -14.93 16.78 -12.73
N LEU A 90 -16.24 16.97 -12.96
CA LEU A 90 -16.70 18.00 -13.87
C LEU A 90 -16.27 19.36 -13.32
N SER A 91 -15.44 20.08 -14.07
CA SER A 91 -14.95 21.42 -13.75
C SER A 91 -15.25 22.38 -14.91
N PRO A 92 -16.51 22.83 -15.08
CA PRO A 92 -16.87 23.72 -16.18
C PRO A 92 -16.02 24.99 -16.15
N GLY A 93 -15.53 25.46 -17.31
CA GLY A 93 -14.63 26.61 -17.39
C GLY A 93 -15.22 27.94 -16.85
N GLN A 94 -16.53 28.02 -16.70
CA GLN A 94 -17.26 29.15 -16.11
C GLN A 94 -17.66 28.92 -14.65
N SER A 95 -17.39 27.73 -14.08
CA SER A 95 -17.75 27.43 -12.69
C SER A 95 -16.84 28.21 -11.73
N PRO A 96 -17.40 28.98 -10.79
CA PRO A 96 -16.60 29.64 -9.75
C PRO A 96 -15.90 28.62 -8.83
N THR A 97 -16.45 27.40 -8.74
CA THR A 97 -16.07 26.37 -7.75
C THR A 97 -14.85 25.53 -8.15
N ARG A 98 -14.41 25.60 -9.42
CA ARG A 98 -13.15 25.00 -9.94
C ARG A 98 -12.82 23.65 -9.29
N THR A 99 -13.75 22.70 -9.39
CA THR A 99 -13.82 21.46 -8.59
C THR A 99 -12.57 20.59 -8.64
N ASN A 100 -11.81 20.57 -9.73
CA ASN A 100 -10.52 19.85 -9.81
C ASN A 100 -9.33 20.60 -9.19
N ARG A 101 -9.51 21.86 -8.77
CA ARG A 101 -8.41 22.76 -8.40
C ARG A 101 -8.60 23.49 -7.07
N ALA A 102 -9.83 23.67 -6.59
CA ALA A 102 -10.14 24.51 -5.43
C ALA A 102 -9.72 23.89 -4.08
N GLY A 103 -8.41 23.78 -3.84
CA GLY A 103 -7.79 23.36 -2.57
C GLY A 103 -6.27 23.41 -2.66
N ARG A 104 -5.53 23.57 -1.56
CA ARG A 104 -4.05 23.40 -1.53
C ARG A 104 -3.63 22.06 -2.16
N VAL A 105 -4.43 21.03 -1.90
CA VAL A 105 -4.52 19.80 -2.69
C VAL A 105 -5.99 19.47 -2.91
N VAL A 106 -6.28 18.71 -3.96
CA VAL A 106 -7.62 18.19 -4.28
C VAL A 106 -7.47 16.74 -4.73
N ILE A 107 -7.10 15.86 -3.81
CA ILE A 107 -6.69 14.47 -4.13
C ILE A 107 -7.92 13.62 -4.41
N GLN A 108 -8.05 13.08 -5.62
CA GLN A 108 -9.16 12.24 -6.05
C GLN A 108 -8.74 10.76 -6.04
N ILE A 109 -9.53 9.90 -5.40
CA ILE A 109 -9.27 8.47 -5.27
C ILE A 109 -10.41 7.68 -5.90
N GLU A 110 -10.08 6.91 -6.93
CA GLU A 110 -10.97 5.94 -7.57
C GLU A 110 -10.77 4.56 -6.96
N ALA A 111 -11.71 4.09 -6.15
CA ALA A 111 -11.72 2.70 -5.71
C ALA A 111 -12.24 1.80 -6.86
N VAL A 112 -11.46 0.77 -7.22
CA VAL A 112 -11.86 -0.24 -8.20
C VAL A 112 -12.98 -1.08 -7.59
N PHE A 113 -14.21 -0.61 -7.70
CA PHE A 113 -15.37 -1.19 -7.02
C PHE A 113 -16.68 -0.66 -7.63
N PHE A 114 -17.68 -1.53 -7.71
CA PHE A 114 -19.07 -1.12 -7.91
C PHE A 114 -19.97 -1.96 -7.00
N PRO A 115 -21.12 -1.43 -6.55
CA PRO A 115 -22.02 -2.16 -5.64
C PRO A 115 -22.44 -3.50 -6.21
N TYR A 116 -22.43 -4.54 -5.38
CA TYR A 116 -22.74 -5.93 -5.76
C TYR A 116 -21.77 -6.54 -6.79
N CYS A 117 -20.50 -6.09 -6.80
CA CYS A 117 -19.46 -6.79 -7.53
C CYS A 117 -19.17 -8.16 -6.92
N ARG A 118 -18.81 -9.12 -7.76
CA ARG A 118 -18.38 -10.46 -7.39
C ARG A 118 -16.87 -10.57 -7.55
N HIS A 119 -16.17 -10.78 -6.45
CA HIS A 119 -14.73 -11.03 -6.42
C HIS A 119 -14.47 -12.41 -5.81
N GLN A 120 -13.78 -13.27 -6.57
CA GLN A 120 -13.46 -14.66 -6.17
C GLN A 120 -14.68 -15.44 -5.64
N GLY A 121 -15.83 -15.28 -6.29
CA GLY A 121 -17.08 -15.96 -5.92
C GLY A 121 -17.87 -15.31 -4.78
N THR A 122 -17.32 -14.31 -4.08
CA THR A 122 -18.00 -13.56 -3.02
C THR A 122 -18.59 -12.27 -3.58
N VAL A 123 -19.84 -11.96 -3.21
CA VAL A 123 -20.54 -10.74 -3.62
C VAL A 123 -20.43 -9.68 -2.52
N TYR A 124 -20.05 -8.46 -2.89
CA TYR A 124 -19.84 -7.35 -1.98
C TYR A 124 -20.85 -6.23 -2.26
N PRO A 125 -21.86 -6.00 -1.40
CA PRO A 125 -22.86 -4.95 -1.60
C PRO A 125 -22.27 -3.54 -1.57
N ARG A 126 -21.27 -3.29 -0.72
CA ARG A 126 -20.67 -1.96 -0.53
C ARG A 126 -19.15 -2.05 -0.48
N LEU A 127 -18.49 -0.93 -0.78
CA LEU A 127 -17.02 -0.83 -0.73
C LEU A 127 -16.49 -1.21 0.65
N VAL A 128 -17.15 -0.75 1.71
CA VAL A 128 -16.76 -1.03 3.11
C VAL A 128 -16.92 -2.50 3.53
N ASP A 129 -17.58 -3.32 2.71
CA ASP A 129 -17.69 -4.77 2.93
C ASP A 129 -16.49 -5.53 2.34
N THR A 130 -15.66 -4.86 1.52
CA THR A 130 -14.38 -5.39 1.04
C THR A 130 -13.32 -5.32 2.15
N PRO A 131 -12.15 -5.97 1.98
CA PRO A 131 -11.04 -5.83 2.93
C PRO A 131 -10.57 -4.38 3.17
N CYS A 132 -10.86 -3.47 2.23
CA CYS A 132 -10.31 -2.11 2.22
C CYS A 132 -8.78 -2.10 2.38
N ALA A 133 -8.12 -3.07 1.73
CA ALA A 133 -6.68 -3.28 1.85
C ALA A 133 -5.91 -2.01 1.44
N GLY A 134 -4.88 -1.64 2.19
CA GLY A 134 -4.03 -0.46 1.90
C GLY A 134 -4.69 0.91 2.15
N TRP A 135 -5.93 0.95 2.67
CA TRP A 135 -6.65 2.20 2.96
C TRP A 135 -5.89 3.14 3.90
N ASP A 136 -5.29 2.59 4.95
CA ASP A 136 -4.52 3.33 5.94
C ASP A 136 -3.29 4.04 5.35
N ARG A 137 -2.61 3.41 4.39
CA ARG A 137 -1.49 4.00 3.64
C ARG A 137 -1.96 5.20 2.81
N ILE A 138 -3.06 5.03 2.08
CA ILE A 138 -3.68 6.09 1.27
C ILE A 138 -4.11 7.26 2.18
N HIS A 139 -4.81 6.94 3.27
CA HIS A 139 -5.27 7.90 4.26
C HIS A 139 -4.12 8.68 4.90
N ALA A 140 -3.07 8.00 5.35
CA ALA A 140 -1.91 8.64 5.99
C ALA A 140 -1.19 9.60 5.03
N TRP A 141 -1.05 9.23 3.76
CA TRP A 141 -0.49 10.10 2.74
C TRP A 141 -1.35 11.34 2.51
N ILE A 142 -2.67 11.18 2.38
CA ILE A 142 -3.62 12.31 2.25
C ILE A 142 -3.59 13.23 3.48
N ALA A 143 -3.54 12.65 4.68
CA ALA A 143 -3.41 13.39 5.93
C ALA A 143 -2.08 14.19 5.99
N SER A 144 -1.00 13.66 5.41
CA SER A 144 0.30 14.37 5.32
C SER A 144 0.23 15.66 4.47
N TRP A 145 -0.75 15.74 3.56
CA TRP A 145 -1.08 16.94 2.79
C TRP A 145 -2.00 17.92 3.53
N GLY A 146 -2.32 17.63 4.80
CA GLY A 146 -3.10 18.49 5.68
C GLY A 146 -4.61 18.41 5.46
N VAL A 147 -5.11 17.38 4.75
CA VAL A 147 -6.55 17.12 4.61
C VAL A 147 -7.11 16.66 5.96
N PRO A 148 -8.08 17.37 6.57
CA PRO A 148 -8.68 16.98 7.85
C PRO A 148 -9.51 15.69 7.76
N ASP A 149 -9.52 14.91 8.85
CA ASP A 149 -10.40 13.74 9.05
C ASP A 149 -11.82 14.16 9.41
N ALA A 150 -12.45 14.89 8.49
CA ALA A 150 -13.82 15.33 8.60
C ALA A 150 -14.52 15.15 7.25
N TRP A 151 -15.83 14.96 7.31
CA TRP A 151 -16.71 15.01 6.15
C TRP A 151 -17.61 16.25 6.29
N PRO A 152 -17.21 17.42 5.76
CA PRO A 152 -17.96 18.67 5.98
C PRO A 152 -19.41 18.63 5.49
N MET A 153 -19.72 17.79 4.51
CA MET A 153 -21.08 17.57 3.97
C MET A 153 -21.70 16.23 4.41
N GLY A 154 -21.18 15.63 5.49
CA GLY A 154 -21.64 14.34 6.00
C GLY A 154 -20.86 13.16 5.40
N ARG A 155 -20.72 12.07 6.16
CA ARG A 155 -20.07 10.85 5.66
C ARG A 155 -21.00 10.13 4.67
N PRO A 156 -20.50 9.64 3.52
CA PRO A 156 -21.33 8.88 2.60
C PRO A 156 -21.83 7.58 3.26
N VAL A 157 -23.14 7.43 3.33
CA VAL A 157 -23.84 6.23 3.81
C VAL A 157 -24.85 5.67 2.79
N ASP A 158 -25.10 6.45 1.74
CA ASP A 158 -25.89 6.10 0.56
C ASP A 158 -25.45 6.99 -0.62
N PHE A 159 -26.15 6.87 -1.75
CA PHE A 159 -25.89 7.61 -2.99
C PHE A 159 -26.73 8.91 -3.10
N THR A 160 -27.12 9.50 -1.98
CA THR A 160 -27.87 10.76 -1.97
C THR A 160 -26.90 11.94 -2.15
N PRO A 161 -27.14 12.85 -3.10
CA PRO A 161 -26.31 14.03 -3.25
C PRO A 161 -26.56 15.05 -2.13
N HIS A 162 -25.47 15.55 -1.54
CA HIS A 162 -25.47 16.62 -0.54
C HIS A 162 -24.44 17.67 -0.93
N ARG A 163 -24.84 18.66 -1.72
CA ARG A 163 -23.92 19.63 -2.35
C ARG A 163 -24.14 21.03 -1.78
N ASP A 164 -23.06 21.67 -1.34
CA ASP A 164 -23.07 23.04 -0.84
C ASP A 164 -21.79 23.78 -1.29
N GLU A 165 -21.94 24.77 -2.18
CA GLU A 165 -20.78 25.49 -2.73
C GLU A 165 -19.98 26.25 -1.67
N HIS A 166 -20.65 26.79 -0.64
CA HIS A 166 -19.98 27.55 0.40
C HIS A 166 -19.14 26.63 1.29
N VAL A 167 -19.69 25.47 1.68
CA VAL A 167 -18.94 24.46 2.44
C VAL A 167 -17.79 23.91 1.61
N TRP A 168 -17.97 23.67 0.30
CA TRP A 168 -16.88 23.28 -0.60
C TRP A 168 -15.77 24.32 -0.64
N GLU A 169 -16.10 25.60 -0.76
CA GLU A 169 -15.13 26.69 -0.85
C GLU A 169 -14.34 26.86 0.46
N THR A 170 -15.04 26.79 1.60
CA THR A 170 -14.50 27.23 2.90
C THR A 170 -13.97 26.11 3.79
N CYS A 171 -14.33 24.86 3.54
CA CYS A 171 -13.95 23.73 4.39
C CYS A 171 -12.91 22.81 3.71
N GLY A 172 -11.97 22.33 4.50
CA GLY A 172 -11.07 21.23 4.12
C GLY A 172 -11.59 19.92 4.69
N GLY A 173 -11.31 18.82 4.01
CA GLY A 173 -11.67 17.49 4.46
C GLY A 173 -11.96 16.53 3.32
N TRP A 174 -12.68 15.48 3.64
CA TRP A 174 -13.12 14.46 2.70
C TRP A 174 -14.50 14.79 2.15
N PHE A 175 -14.66 14.58 0.85
CA PHE A 175 -15.91 14.76 0.12
C PHE A 175 -16.18 13.53 -0.74
N ALA A 176 -17.44 13.13 -0.84
CA ALA A 176 -17.87 12.16 -1.84
C ALA A 176 -18.00 12.87 -3.18
N HIS A 177 -17.99 12.17 -4.31
CA HIS A 177 -18.40 12.78 -5.58
C HIS A 177 -19.82 13.36 -5.47
N ALA A 178 -20.69 12.69 -4.70
CA ALA A 178 -22.03 13.17 -4.32
C ALA A 178 -22.06 14.56 -3.66
N HIS A 179 -20.95 15.01 -3.06
CA HIS A 179 -20.83 16.30 -2.38
C HIS A 179 -20.29 17.41 -3.29
N VAL A 180 -19.74 17.06 -4.46
CA VAL A 180 -19.06 18.03 -5.31
C VAL A 180 -20.08 18.88 -6.07
N PRO A 181 -20.08 20.21 -5.91
CA PRO A 181 -20.99 21.07 -6.67
C PRO A 181 -20.79 20.96 -8.17
N TYR A 182 -21.83 21.24 -8.95
CA TYR A 182 -21.85 21.15 -10.43
C TYR A 182 -21.57 19.77 -11.03
N ASN A 183 -21.38 18.73 -10.22
CA ASN A 183 -21.27 17.36 -10.68
C ASN A 183 -22.65 16.69 -10.58
N ASP A 184 -22.89 15.61 -11.32
CA ASP A 184 -24.15 14.85 -11.32
C ASP A 184 -24.01 13.42 -10.77
N HIS A 185 -22.78 12.93 -10.64
CA HIS A 185 -22.44 11.67 -10.00
C HIS A 185 -22.72 11.67 -8.48
N THR A 186 -22.92 10.46 -7.91
CA THR A 186 -23.45 10.25 -6.54
C THR A 186 -22.71 9.19 -5.73
N ASP A 187 -21.62 8.65 -6.26
CA ASP A 187 -20.66 7.80 -5.55
C ASP A 187 -20.01 8.49 -4.33
N PRO A 188 -19.47 7.72 -3.36
CA PRO A 188 -19.20 6.27 -3.36
C PRO A 188 -20.27 5.41 -2.67
N GLY A 189 -21.32 6.00 -2.09
CA GLY A 189 -22.33 5.26 -1.30
C GLY A 189 -21.85 4.80 0.07
N ALA A 190 -20.58 4.43 0.20
CA ALA A 190 -19.91 4.16 1.46
C ALA A 190 -18.41 4.40 1.30
N TRP A 191 -17.73 4.79 2.38
CA TRP A 191 -16.28 4.94 2.39
C TRP A 191 -15.69 4.38 3.69
N PRO A 192 -14.47 3.79 3.69
CA PRO A 192 -13.82 3.32 4.89
C PRO A 192 -13.77 4.39 6.00
N ALA A 193 -13.84 3.95 7.25
CA ALA A 193 -13.68 4.87 8.38
C ALA A 193 -12.26 5.42 8.42
N PHE A 194 -12.08 6.65 8.89
CA PHE A 194 -10.73 7.16 9.16
C PHE A 194 -10.05 6.26 10.19
N PRO A 195 -8.80 5.84 9.95
CA PRO A 195 -7.98 5.22 10.98
C PRO A 195 -7.95 6.13 12.21
N VAL A 196 -8.18 5.55 13.39
CA VAL A 196 -8.18 6.35 14.63
C VAL A 196 -6.74 6.78 14.93
N GLY A 197 -6.44 8.06 14.69
CA GLY A 197 -5.22 8.71 15.17
C GLY A 197 -5.34 9.15 16.63
N PRO A 198 -4.23 9.37 17.36
CA PRO A 198 -4.26 9.82 18.74
C PRO A 198 -4.68 11.31 18.77
N GLY A 199 -5.95 11.62 19.06
CA GLY A 199 -6.37 13.03 19.11
C GLY A 199 -7.84 13.41 19.35
N SER A 200 -8.79 12.49 19.49
CA SER A 200 -10.17 12.83 19.90
C SER A 200 -10.67 11.90 21.02
N PRO A 201 -11.40 12.41 22.03
CA PRO A 201 -11.75 11.66 23.23
C PRO A 201 -12.89 10.67 22.93
N GLY A 202 -12.53 9.49 22.46
CA GLY A 202 -13.39 8.31 22.43
C GLY A 202 -13.02 7.39 23.58
N THR A 203 -13.97 7.12 24.47
CA THR A 203 -13.84 6.18 25.59
C THR A 203 -13.31 4.81 25.11
N PRO A 204 -12.30 4.20 25.74
CA PRO A 204 -11.77 2.91 25.29
C PRO A 204 -12.78 1.78 25.53
N PRO A 205 -12.95 0.81 24.61
CA PRO A 205 -13.64 -0.42 24.93
C PRO A 205 -12.74 -1.30 25.81
N SER A 206 -13.26 -1.64 26.99
CA SER A 206 -12.71 -2.68 27.86
C SER A 206 -12.82 -4.03 27.17
N GLN A 207 -11.71 -4.75 27.00
CA GLN A 207 -11.74 -6.20 26.90
C GLN A 207 -10.83 -6.78 28.00
N GLN A 208 -11.47 -7.54 28.91
CA GLN A 208 -10.90 -8.30 30.02
C GLN A 208 -10.49 -9.70 29.51
N HIS A 209 -9.22 -10.13 29.60
CA HIS A 209 -8.59 -11.07 30.58
C HIS A 209 -7.76 -12.13 29.79
N PRO A 210 -6.81 -12.92 30.38
CA PRO A 210 -6.21 -12.93 31.72
C PRO A 210 -4.66 -12.73 31.76
N VAL A 211 -4.11 -12.47 32.95
CA VAL A 211 -2.69 -12.14 33.25
C VAL A 211 -1.85 -13.37 33.65
N PRO A 212 -0.58 -13.47 33.18
CA PRO A 212 0.57 -14.03 33.91
C PRO A 212 1.70 -12.99 34.15
N PRO A 213 2.73 -13.29 35.00
CA PRO A 213 3.36 -12.31 35.90
C PRO A 213 4.44 -11.41 35.29
N GLN A 214 4.57 -10.24 35.94
CA GLN A 214 5.62 -9.24 35.74
C GLN A 214 6.98 -9.75 36.22
N ASP A 215 7.82 -10.23 35.31
CA ASP A 215 9.27 -10.25 35.51
C ASP A 215 9.85 -8.88 35.10
N PRO A 216 10.91 -8.38 35.77
CA PRO A 216 11.52 -7.08 35.46
C PRO A 216 12.40 -7.10 34.19
N GLY A 217 12.36 -8.19 33.40
CA GLY A 217 13.10 -8.33 32.15
C GLY A 217 12.29 -7.90 30.93
N PRO A 218 12.96 -7.69 29.77
CA PRO A 218 12.27 -7.43 28.50
C PRO A 218 11.28 -8.56 28.17
N ALA A 219 10.18 -8.22 27.48
CA ALA A 219 9.18 -9.20 27.09
C ALA A 219 9.78 -10.29 26.20
N ARG A 220 9.47 -11.55 26.54
CA ARG A 220 9.96 -12.74 25.83
C ARG A 220 8.82 -13.62 25.34
N TYR A 221 7.95 -13.04 24.52
CA TYR A 221 6.91 -13.77 23.80
C TYR A 221 6.85 -13.30 22.34
N GLU A 222 6.22 -14.11 21.50
CA GLU A 222 6.02 -13.81 20.08
C GLU A 222 4.57 -13.41 19.78
N THR A 223 4.39 -12.68 18.68
CA THR A 223 3.10 -12.47 18.03
C THR A 223 3.22 -12.68 16.53
N ASP A 224 2.13 -13.08 15.90
CA ASP A 224 2.02 -13.12 14.44
C ASP A 224 1.37 -11.84 13.92
N ILE A 225 2.03 -11.16 12.99
CA ILE A 225 1.47 -10.01 12.27
C ILE A 225 1.65 -10.26 10.78
N ASN A 226 0.54 -10.22 10.03
CA ASN A 226 0.53 -10.47 8.59
C ASN A 226 1.21 -11.79 8.18
N GLY A 227 1.04 -12.85 8.99
CA GLY A 227 1.60 -14.18 8.71
C GLY A 227 3.10 -14.33 8.98
N LEU A 228 3.73 -13.39 9.70
CA LEU A 228 5.12 -13.48 10.12
C LEU A 228 5.25 -13.32 11.64
N PRO A 229 6.16 -14.06 12.29
CA PRO A 229 6.42 -13.93 13.72
C PRO A 229 7.28 -12.70 14.03
N TYR A 230 6.97 -12.08 15.17
CA TYR A 230 7.68 -10.95 15.78
C TYR A 230 7.79 -11.14 17.29
N GLY A 231 8.77 -10.51 17.93
CA GLY A 231 9.05 -10.71 19.35
C GLY A 231 10.14 -11.75 19.59
N TYR A 232 10.52 -11.95 20.85
CA TYR A 232 11.72 -12.72 21.22
C TYR A 232 11.68 -14.15 20.66
N GLY A 233 12.72 -14.52 19.90
CA GLY A 233 12.81 -15.83 19.25
C GLY A 233 12.40 -15.82 17.77
N ALA A 234 11.67 -14.79 17.32
CA ALA A 234 11.32 -14.66 15.92
C ALA A 234 12.57 -14.51 15.04
N HIS A 235 12.56 -15.16 13.88
CA HIS A 235 13.65 -15.11 12.90
C HIS A 235 13.11 -14.79 11.50
N GLY A 236 13.82 -13.92 10.78
CA GLY A 236 13.57 -13.69 9.35
C GLY A 236 13.86 -12.26 8.88
N TYR A 237 13.65 -12.01 7.59
CA TYR A 237 13.93 -10.72 6.97
C TYR A 237 13.16 -9.57 7.65
N GLN A 238 11.94 -9.85 8.13
CA GLN A 238 11.08 -8.89 8.80
C GLN A 238 11.69 -8.35 10.08
N VAL A 239 12.44 -9.17 10.81
CA VAL A 239 13.16 -8.76 12.02
C VAL A 239 14.27 -7.78 11.65
N THR A 240 15.04 -8.08 10.61
CA THR A 240 16.10 -7.18 10.12
C THR A 240 15.53 -5.84 9.66
N VAL A 241 14.37 -5.86 8.97
CA VAL A 241 13.66 -4.65 8.54
C VAL A 241 13.24 -3.81 9.75
N VAL A 242 12.67 -4.43 10.79
CA VAL A 242 12.30 -3.76 12.04
C VAL A 242 13.52 -3.13 12.69
N GLY A 243 14.59 -3.89 12.91
CA GLY A 243 15.78 -3.38 13.59
C GLY A 243 16.47 -2.25 12.82
N ARG A 244 16.53 -2.32 11.48
CA ARG A 244 17.04 -1.21 10.66
C ARG A 244 16.17 0.03 10.76
N ALA A 245 14.84 -0.13 10.80
CA ALA A 245 13.93 0.99 10.97
C ALA A 245 14.05 1.61 12.37
N LEU A 246 14.19 0.81 13.42
CA LEU A 246 14.46 1.31 14.78
C LEU A 246 15.73 2.17 14.81
N VAL A 247 16.84 1.69 14.23
CA VAL A 247 18.08 2.48 14.13
C VAL A 247 17.85 3.79 13.36
N ARG A 248 17.13 3.74 12.23
CA ARG A 248 16.82 4.92 11.40
C ARG A 248 15.98 5.97 12.14
N GLU A 249 15.03 5.52 12.96
CA GLU A 249 14.18 6.39 13.79
C GLU A 249 14.86 6.81 15.11
N GLY A 250 16.10 6.40 15.36
CA GLY A 250 16.88 6.80 16.54
C GLY A 250 16.74 5.87 17.76
N PHE A 251 16.10 4.73 17.62
CA PHE A 251 15.86 3.72 18.67
C PHE A 251 16.81 2.52 18.54
N GLY A 252 18.10 2.75 18.29
CA GLY A 252 19.08 1.67 18.08
C GLY A 252 20.02 1.39 19.25
N THR A 253 19.86 2.09 20.38
CA THR A 253 20.86 2.18 21.47
C THR A 253 21.22 0.84 22.11
N HIS A 254 20.32 -0.14 22.09
CA HIS A 254 20.57 -1.46 22.70
C HIS A 254 21.32 -2.43 21.76
N TYR A 255 21.53 -2.07 20.49
CA TYR A 255 22.31 -2.89 19.56
C TYR A 255 23.82 -2.71 19.77
N ARG A 256 24.54 -3.82 20.01
CA ARG A 256 26.02 -3.83 20.08
C ARG A 256 26.70 -4.00 18.72
N SER A 257 26.08 -4.75 17.81
CA SER A 257 26.65 -5.08 16.49
C SER A 257 25.71 -4.73 15.33
N GLY A 258 24.66 -3.94 15.60
CA GLY A 258 23.57 -3.64 14.67
C GLY A 258 22.49 -4.72 14.63
N PRO A 259 21.35 -4.44 13.96
CA PRO A 259 20.22 -5.35 13.87
C PRO A 259 20.49 -6.53 12.92
N GLY A 260 19.97 -7.70 13.27
CA GLY A 260 20.11 -8.95 12.51
C GLY A 260 18.76 -9.62 12.22
N PRO A 261 18.77 -10.85 11.68
CA PRO A 261 17.54 -11.60 11.39
C PRO A 261 16.92 -12.26 12.63
N ASP A 262 17.66 -12.36 13.74
CA ASP A 262 17.17 -12.93 15.00
C ASP A 262 16.66 -11.83 15.93
N TRP A 263 15.43 -11.98 16.43
CA TRP A 263 14.87 -11.06 17.41
C TRP A 263 15.41 -11.39 18.80
N THR A 264 16.17 -10.47 19.38
CA THR A 264 16.84 -10.62 20.67
C THR A 264 16.25 -9.69 21.74
N ASP A 265 16.77 -9.77 22.97
CA ASP A 265 16.41 -8.80 24.01
C ASP A 265 16.69 -7.35 23.56
N ALA A 266 17.72 -7.11 22.74
CA ALA A 266 18.03 -5.77 22.22
C ALA A 266 16.92 -5.23 21.30
N ASP A 267 16.32 -6.08 20.48
CA ASP A 267 15.18 -5.71 19.63
C ASP A 267 13.97 -5.36 20.49
N THR A 268 13.67 -6.18 21.51
CA THR A 268 12.58 -5.91 22.46
C THR A 268 12.79 -4.58 23.19
N GLU A 269 14.00 -4.32 23.72
CA GLU A 269 14.29 -3.08 24.44
C GLU A 269 14.19 -1.84 23.54
N ASN A 270 14.78 -1.89 22.35
CA ASN A 270 14.71 -0.81 21.36
C ASN A 270 13.26 -0.55 20.91
N TYR A 271 12.50 -1.62 20.69
CA TYR A 271 11.10 -1.51 20.28
C TYR A 271 10.22 -0.97 21.42
N ALA A 272 10.51 -1.32 22.67
CA ALA A 272 9.83 -0.78 23.83
C ALA A 272 10.06 0.73 23.97
N ASP A 273 11.29 1.20 23.74
CA ASP A 273 11.61 2.63 23.74
C ASP A 273 10.88 3.38 22.62
N TYR A 274 10.81 2.77 21.44
CA TYR A 274 10.00 3.27 20.33
C TYR A 274 8.52 3.36 20.71
N GLN A 275 7.93 2.30 21.26
CA GLN A 275 6.54 2.30 21.73
C GLN A 275 6.27 3.38 22.78
N ARG A 276 7.18 3.58 23.75
CA ARG A 276 7.07 4.65 24.76
C ARG A 276 7.11 6.04 24.12
N SER A 277 7.94 6.24 23.09
CA SER A 277 7.98 7.51 22.34
C SER A 277 6.66 7.83 21.64
N LEU A 278 5.88 6.80 21.29
CA LEU A 278 4.53 6.92 20.74
C LEU A 278 3.46 7.22 21.81
N GLY A 279 3.84 7.25 23.10
CA GLY A 279 2.94 7.46 24.22
C GLY A 279 2.29 6.17 24.75
N TYR A 280 2.71 5.00 24.28
CA TYR A 280 2.24 3.74 24.85
C TYR A 280 2.80 3.54 26.27
N THR A 281 2.01 2.86 27.11
CA THR A 281 2.36 2.56 28.50
C THR A 281 1.95 1.15 28.87
N GLY A 282 2.54 0.62 29.96
CA GLY A 282 2.28 -0.75 30.40
C GLY A 282 2.62 -1.77 29.32
N GLN A 283 1.73 -2.75 29.13
CA GLN A 283 1.92 -3.83 28.14
C GLN A 283 1.95 -3.32 26.68
N ALA A 284 1.32 -2.18 26.36
CA ALA A 284 1.41 -1.62 25.02
C ALA A 284 2.81 -1.07 24.66
N ALA A 285 3.72 -1.03 25.64
CA ALA A 285 5.10 -0.56 25.52
C ALA A 285 6.12 -1.56 26.09
N ASP A 286 5.83 -2.85 25.93
CA ASP A 286 6.63 -3.96 26.46
C ASP A 286 7.74 -4.46 25.51
N GLY A 287 7.77 -3.94 24.28
CA GLY A 287 8.77 -4.25 23.27
C GLY A 287 8.40 -5.35 22.29
N VAL A 288 7.24 -5.99 22.43
CA VAL A 288 6.73 -6.88 21.38
C VAL A 288 5.92 -6.07 20.37
N PRO A 289 6.17 -6.20 19.05
CA PRO A 289 5.42 -5.47 18.04
C PRO A 289 3.92 -5.73 18.14
N GLY A 290 3.12 -4.66 18.18
CA GLY A 290 1.73 -4.70 17.78
C GLY A 290 1.61 -4.26 16.33
N GLU A 291 0.54 -4.67 15.64
CA GLU A 291 0.32 -4.29 14.24
C GLU A 291 0.40 -2.77 14.02
N ALA A 292 -0.23 -1.99 14.90
CA ALA A 292 -0.25 -0.53 14.82
C ALA A 292 1.13 0.11 15.04
N SER A 293 1.90 -0.35 16.04
CA SER A 293 3.26 0.16 16.29
C SER A 293 4.21 -0.26 15.18
N LEU A 294 4.05 -1.49 14.66
CA LEU A 294 4.90 -2.03 13.62
C LEU A 294 4.69 -1.31 12.30
N ARG A 295 3.42 -1.09 11.95
CA ARG A 295 3.06 -0.33 10.76
C ARG A 295 3.49 1.13 10.88
N ARG A 296 3.44 1.73 12.07
CA ARG A 296 3.95 3.09 12.28
C ARG A 296 5.47 3.18 12.14
N LEU A 297 6.21 2.12 12.50
CA LEU A 297 7.67 2.07 12.38
C LEU A 297 8.11 1.89 10.93
N LEU A 298 7.43 1.00 10.21
CA LEU A 298 7.85 0.55 8.88
C LEU A 298 7.13 1.25 7.72
N GLY A 299 5.95 1.80 7.95
CA GLY A 299 5.06 2.33 6.91
C GLY A 299 4.29 1.25 6.14
N TYR A 300 4.57 -0.04 6.37
CA TYR A 300 3.89 -1.21 5.83
C TYR A 300 4.00 -2.39 6.81
N LEU A 301 3.29 -3.48 6.55
CA LEU A 301 3.53 -4.75 7.26
C LEU A 301 4.25 -5.72 6.34
N PRO A 302 5.44 -6.19 6.70
CA PRO A 302 6.08 -7.30 6.02
C PRO A 302 5.12 -8.51 5.94
N GLY A 303 5.12 -9.22 4.83
CA GLY A 303 4.31 -10.43 4.63
C GLY A 303 5.16 -11.61 4.14
N PRO A 304 4.58 -12.81 4.04
CA PRO A 304 5.29 -13.96 3.52
C PRO A 304 5.80 -13.65 2.11
N ARG A 305 7.08 -13.94 1.88
CA ARG A 305 7.66 -13.83 0.53
C ARG A 305 7.54 -15.20 -0.10
N THR A 306 6.69 -15.33 -1.12
CA THR A 306 6.51 -16.61 -1.84
C THR A 306 6.66 -16.38 -3.34
N VAL A 307 7.43 -17.24 -3.99
CA VAL A 307 7.68 -17.19 -5.43
C VAL A 307 7.37 -18.55 -6.06
N SER A 308 6.53 -18.55 -7.08
CA SER A 308 6.27 -19.72 -7.90
C SER A 308 7.39 -19.94 -8.93
N VAL A 309 7.90 -21.16 -8.99
CA VAL A 309 8.88 -21.56 -10.03
C VAL A 309 8.29 -21.37 -11.42
N ALA A 310 7.04 -21.76 -11.63
CA ALA A 310 6.37 -21.62 -12.91
C ALA A 310 6.26 -20.15 -13.34
N HIS A 311 5.91 -19.26 -12.42
CA HIS A 311 5.78 -17.83 -12.68
C HIS A 311 7.14 -17.17 -12.98
N ALA A 312 8.13 -17.38 -12.13
CA ALA A 312 9.47 -16.82 -12.32
C ALA A 312 10.12 -17.34 -13.62
N ALA A 313 9.94 -18.61 -13.94
CA ALA A 313 10.43 -19.18 -15.20
C ALA A 313 9.68 -18.65 -16.43
N ALA A 314 8.38 -18.40 -16.32
CA ALA A 314 7.60 -17.79 -17.38
C ALA A 314 8.06 -16.34 -17.64
N ALA A 315 8.26 -15.56 -16.58
CA ALA A 315 8.76 -14.19 -16.67
C ALA A 315 10.14 -14.14 -17.34
N ALA A 316 11.08 -14.99 -16.90
CA ALA A 316 12.42 -15.08 -17.49
C ALA A 316 12.44 -15.40 -18.99
N ARG A 317 11.37 -16.01 -19.52
CA ARG A 317 11.22 -16.30 -20.96
C ARG A 317 10.49 -15.21 -21.73
N GLN A 318 9.53 -14.52 -21.10
CA GLN A 318 8.61 -13.59 -21.77
C GLN A 318 9.10 -12.14 -21.72
N ASP A 319 9.72 -11.72 -20.62
CA ASP A 319 10.09 -10.33 -20.39
C ASP A 319 11.30 -9.86 -21.23
N PRO A 320 12.38 -10.65 -21.44
CA PRO A 320 13.54 -10.16 -22.19
C PRO A 320 13.27 -9.72 -23.64
N PRO A 321 12.41 -10.39 -24.43
CA PRO A 321 12.06 -9.94 -25.78
C PRO A 321 10.90 -8.93 -25.82
N ALA A 322 10.25 -8.63 -24.70
CA ALA A 322 9.10 -7.73 -24.66
C ALA A 322 9.52 -6.24 -24.67
N GLU A 323 8.52 -5.36 -24.78
CA GLU A 323 8.76 -3.92 -24.68
C GLU A 323 9.37 -3.54 -23.33
N GLN A 324 10.19 -2.50 -23.32
CA GLN A 324 10.85 -2.03 -22.09
C GLN A 324 9.81 -1.70 -21.03
N GLY A 325 9.95 -2.30 -19.85
CA GLY A 325 8.99 -2.14 -18.74
C GLY A 325 7.86 -3.17 -18.71
N HIS A 326 7.83 -4.15 -19.62
CA HIS A 326 6.93 -5.30 -19.52
C HIS A 326 7.24 -6.15 -18.27
N ARG A 327 6.21 -6.58 -17.55
CA ARG A 327 6.34 -7.26 -16.25
C ARG A 327 5.43 -8.48 -16.19
N THR A 328 5.98 -9.67 -16.39
CA THR A 328 5.25 -10.93 -16.17
C THR A 328 5.41 -11.34 -14.72
N TYR A 329 4.31 -11.45 -13.95
CA TYR A 329 4.33 -11.77 -12.51
C TYR A 329 5.19 -10.82 -11.65
N GLY A 330 5.10 -9.51 -11.91
CA GLY A 330 6.07 -8.53 -11.41
C GLY A 330 6.28 -8.48 -9.89
N ALA A 331 5.27 -8.80 -9.08
CA ALA A 331 5.43 -8.84 -7.61
C ALA A 331 6.37 -9.99 -7.16
N GLU A 332 6.26 -11.16 -7.78
CA GLU A 332 7.12 -12.31 -7.50
C GLU A 332 8.52 -12.10 -8.11
N VAL A 333 8.58 -11.50 -9.30
CA VAL A 333 9.85 -11.13 -9.94
C VAL A 333 10.62 -10.13 -9.08
N ALA A 334 9.96 -9.11 -8.51
CA ALA A 334 10.61 -8.15 -7.63
C ALA A 334 11.24 -8.80 -6.39
N ILE A 335 10.66 -9.89 -5.86
CA ILE A 335 11.27 -10.68 -4.78
C ILE A 335 12.56 -11.35 -5.27
N VAL A 336 12.54 -11.94 -6.47
CA VAL A 336 13.73 -12.56 -7.07
C VAL A 336 14.81 -11.52 -7.39
N GLU A 337 14.44 -10.37 -7.94
CA GLU A 337 15.35 -9.27 -8.25
C GLU A 337 15.99 -8.69 -7.01
N GLN A 338 15.20 -8.44 -5.96
CA GLN A 338 15.74 -7.97 -4.69
C GLN A 338 16.71 -9.01 -4.10
N ALA A 339 16.37 -10.29 -4.16
CA ALA A 339 17.25 -11.36 -3.70
C ALA A 339 18.58 -11.40 -4.50
N LEU A 340 18.53 -11.19 -5.82
CA LEU A 340 19.73 -11.07 -6.64
C LEU A 340 20.54 -9.80 -6.33
N ALA A 341 19.87 -8.70 -6.00
CA ALA A 341 20.54 -7.47 -5.59
C ALA A 341 21.23 -7.62 -4.22
N ASP A 342 20.58 -8.30 -3.27
CA ASP A 342 21.12 -8.61 -1.95
C ASP A 342 22.33 -9.59 -2.05
N GLU A 343 22.34 -10.45 -3.07
CA GLU A 343 23.50 -11.28 -3.47
C GLU A 343 24.61 -10.50 -4.20
N GLY A 344 24.39 -9.22 -4.50
CA GLY A 344 25.31 -8.38 -5.27
C GLY A 344 25.43 -8.78 -6.74
N LEU A 345 24.40 -9.43 -7.29
CA LEU A 345 24.34 -9.91 -8.67
C LEU A 345 23.52 -9.00 -9.58
N LEU A 346 22.66 -8.15 -9.01
CA LEU A 346 21.83 -7.16 -9.70
C LEU A 346 21.98 -5.80 -9.03
N GLU A 347 21.95 -4.70 -9.79
CA GLU A 347 21.94 -3.37 -9.16
C GLU A 347 20.53 -3.00 -8.71
N GLN A 348 20.42 -2.31 -7.57
CA GLN A 348 19.13 -1.97 -6.94
C GLN A 348 18.16 -1.20 -7.85
N ARG A 349 18.67 -0.39 -8.80
CA ARG A 349 17.84 0.36 -9.77
C ARG A 349 17.12 -0.53 -10.80
N TRP A 350 17.53 -1.79 -10.92
CA TRP A 350 16.92 -2.78 -11.80
C TRP A 350 15.98 -3.73 -11.06
N VAL A 351 15.67 -3.46 -9.79
CA VAL A 351 14.59 -4.14 -9.06
C VAL A 351 13.29 -3.40 -9.40
N ASP A 352 12.73 -3.72 -10.57
CA ASP A 352 11.55 -3.04 -11.12
C ASP A 352 10.37 -4.00 -11.39
N GLY A 353 10.54 -5.28 -11.09
CA GLY A 353 9.56 -6.34 -11.29
C GLY A 353 9.51 -6.87 -12.73
N SER A 354 10.49 -6.55 -13.58
CA SER A 354 10.62 -7.09 -14.94
C SER A 354 11.75 -8.11 -14.99
N PHE A 355 11.49 -9.36 -15.39
CA PHE A 355 12.55 -10.36 -15.53
C PHE A 355 13.31 -10.14 -16.86
N GLY A 356 13.83 -8.94 -17.06
CA GLY A 356 14.52 -8.52 -18.27
C GLY A 356 15.90 -9.15 -18.44
N SER A 357 16.60 -8.76 -19.50
CA SER A 357 17.89 -9.34 -19.86
C SER A 357 18.97 -9.23 -18.76
N LEU A 358 18.95 -8.16 -17.97
CA LEU A 358 19.85 -7.99 -16.82
C LEU A 358 19.53 -8.97 -15.69
N THR A 359 18.25 -9.17 -15.40
CA THR A 359 17.77 -10.13 -14.39
C THR A 359 18.07 -11.57 -14.80
N VAL A 360 17.93 -11.92 -16.09
CA VAL A 360 18.39 -13.20 -16.65
C VAL A 360 19.90 -13.39 -16.45
N ALA A 361 20.71 -12.37 -16.76
CA ALA A 361 22.16 -12.46 -16.58
C ALA A 361 22.56 -12.63 -15.11
N ALA A 362 21.89 -11.90 -14.20
CA ALA A 362 22.09 -11.98 -12.76
C ALA A 362 21.69 -13.37 -12.22
N TYR A 363 20.54 -13.90 -12.65
CA TYR A 363 20.10 -15.23 -12.25
C TYR A 363 21.01 -16.34 -12.80
N ALA A 364 21.55 -16.18 -14.02
CA ALA A 364 22.56 -17.09 -14.57
C ALA A 364 23.85 -17.07 -13.73
N ALA A 365 24.23 -15.90 -13.19
CA ALA A 365 25.36 -15.79 -12.28
C ALA A 365 25.07 -16.46 -10.92
N TRP A 366 23.83 -16.36 -10.42
CA TRP A 366 23.37 -17.09 -9.24
C TRP A 366 23.43 -18.62 -9.45
N GLN A 367 22.95 -19.12 -10.59
CA GLN A 367 23.05 -20.53 -10.96
C GLN A 367 24.53 -20.98 -10.98
N ARG A 368 25.45 -20.17 -11.54
CA ARG A 368 26.88 -20.46 -11.48
C ARG A 368 27.42 -20.51 -10.05
N ARG A 369 26.99 -19.62 -9.15
CA ARG A 369 27.33 -19.69 -7.71
C ARG A 369 26.82 -20.98 -7.06
N CYS A 370 25.66 -21.48 -7.50
CA CYS A 370 25.11 -22.77 -7.08
C CYS A 370 25.81 -23.99 -7.69
N GLY A 371 26.81 -23.80 -8.57
CA GLY A 371 27.59 -24.87 -9.20
C GLY A 371 27.07 -25.32 -10.58
N TYR A 372 26.06 -24.65 -11.13
CA TYR A 372 25.59 -24.92 -12.49
C TYR A 372 26.56 -24.38 -13.54
N SER A 373 26.61 -25.01 -14.71
CA SER A 373 27.48 -24.58 -15.82
C SER A 373 26.87 -24.88 -17.19
N GLY A 374 27.42 -24.25 -18.23
CA GLY A 374 26.92 -24.39 -19.60
C GLY A 374 25.45 -24.00 -19.71
N GLY A 375 24.67 -24.78 -20.47
CA GLY A 375 23.23 -24.55 -20.65
C GLY A 375 22.38 -24.76 -19.39
N ALA A 376 22.95 -25.25 -18.28
CA ALA A 376 22.25 -25.36 -17.01
C ALA A 376 22.31 -24.08 -16.17
N ALA A 377 23.11 -23.09 -16.59
CA ALA A 377 23.16 -21.74 -16.02
C ALA A 377 22.64 -20.71 -17.04
N ASP A 378 21.42 -20.94 -17.51
CA ASP A 378 20.74 -20.20 -18.58
C ASP A 378 20.02 -18.93 -18.12
N GLY A 379 19.93 -18.69 -16.82
CA GLY A 379 19.23 -17.57 -16.22
C GLY A 379 17.72 -17.77 -16.07
N VAL A 380 17.20 -18.97 -16.36
CA VAL A 380 15.79 -19.31 -16.13
C VAL A 380 15.65 -19.98 -14.76
N PRO A 381 14.81 -19.46 -13.84
CA PRO A 381 14.58 -20.08 -12.54
C PRO A 381 14.09 -21.53 -12.65
N GLY A 382 14.91 -22.45 -12.15
CA GLY A 382 14.55 -23.85 -11.92
C GLY A 382 14.21 -24.10 -10.45
N GLN A 383 13.55 -25.22 -10.17
CA GLN A 383 13.08 -25.51 -8.80
C GLN A 383 14.19 -25.59 -7.76
N ASP A 384 15.33 -26.23 -8.08
CA ASP A 384 16.48 -26.29 -7.16
C ASP A 384 17.18 -24.92 -7.04
N SER A 385 17.50 -24.25 -8.16
CA SER A 385 18.21 -22.96 -8.11
C SER A 385 17.40 -21.87 -7.40
N LEU A 386 16.07 -21.86 -7.58
CA LEU A 386 15.19 -20.89 -6.94
C LEU A 386 15.01 -21.19 -5.46
N ARG A 387 14.88 -22.47 -5.07
CA ARG A 387 14.85 -22.86 -3.65
C ARG A 387 16.13 -22.48 -2.93
N ARG A 388 17.29 -22.61 -3.56
CA ARG A 388 18.56 -22.16 -2.98
C ARG A 388 18.60 -20.65 -2.80
N LEU A 389 18.08 -19.89 -3.77
CA LEU A 389 17.98 -18.43 -3.64
C LEU A 389 17.01 -18.05 -2.52
N GLY A 390 15.86 -18.72 -2.46
CA GLY A 390 14.86 -18.55 -1.41
C GLY A 390 15.41 -18.86 -0.02
N ALA A 391 16.17 -19.95 0.12
CA ALA A 391 16.84 -20.28 1.37
C ALA A 391 17.92 -19.26 1.78
N ALA A 392 18.64 -18.69 0.80
CA ALA A 392 19.66 -17.67 1.07
C ALA A 392 19.05 -16.31 1.44
N GLN A 393 17.92 -15.95 0.85
CA GLN A 393 17.35 -14.59 0.90
C GLN A 393 15.99 -14.51 1.63
N GLY A 394 15.53 -15.61 2.22
CA GLY A 394 14.36 -15.65 3.09
C GLY A 394 13.02 -15.53 2.36
N PHE A 395 12.81 -16.31 1.30
CA PHE A 395 11.50 -16.48 0.65
C PHE A 395 11.19 -17.94 0.32
N ASP A 396 9.92 -18.28 0.37
CA ASP A 396 9.39 -19.60 0.06
C ASP A 396 9.21 -19.82 -1.44
N VAL A 397 9.35 -21.07 -1.87
CA VAL A 397 9.26 -21.44 -3.28
C VAL A 397 8.18 -22.49 -3.50
N THR A 398 7.16 -22.12 -4.27
CA THR A 398 6.07 -22.99 -4.71
C THR A 398 6.30 -23.49 -6.13
N SER A 399 5.64 -24.58 -6.50
CA SER A 399 5.79 -25.21 -7.83
C SER A 399 4.91 -24.56 -8.87
#